data_AF-A0A3G8XLA1-F1
#
_entry.id   AF-A0A3G8XLA1-F1
#
_cell.length_a   1.000
_cell.length_b   1.000
_cell.length_c   1.000
_cell.angle_alpha   90.00
_cell.angle_beta   90.00
_cell.angle_gamma   90.00
#
_symmetry.space_group_name_H-M   'P 1'
#
loop_
_entity.id
_entity.type
_entity.pdbx_description
1 polymer ?
#
loop_
_entity_poly.entity_id
_entity_poly.type
_entity_poly.pdbx_seq_one_letter_code
_entity_poly.pdbx_strand_id
1 'polypeptide(L)'
;MEKFVGFLMMLLLPFVAYSQQNLSADELFVEARKAAFDKKDYPTSIKLAKQALERAPEYTDISVFLGRVYTWNDDLSSARAVFEGLQKRINKSSEKPMTPFKGVLIS
;
A
#
# COMPACT_ATOMS: atom_id res chain seq x y z
N MET A 1 5.39 29.11 -44.91
CA MET A 1 6.14 28.74 -43.70
C MET A 1 5.24 28.21 -42.57
N GLU A 2 3.94 28.01 -42.81
CA GLU A 2 2.99 27.60 -41.75
C GLU A 2 2.85 26.07 -41.60
N LYS A 3 3.17 25.32 -42.66
CA LYS A 3 3.12 23.85 -42.65
C LYS A 3 4.29 23.19 -41.90
N PHE A 4 5.34 23.95 -41.59
CA PHE A 4 6.52 23.45 -40.86
C PHE A 4 6.30 23.48 -39.34
N VAL A 5 5.47 24.41 -38.87
CA VAL A 5 5.11 24.58 -37.45
C VAL A 5 4.33 23.37 -36.94
N GLY A 6 3.44 22.80 -37.76
CA GLY A 6 2.68 21.58 -37.42
C GLY A 6 3.56 20.34 -37.30
N PHE A 7 4.64 20.24 -38.09
CA PHE A 7 5.58 19.11 -38.01
C PHE A 7 6.45 19.17 -36.75
N LEU A 8 6.83 20.38 -36.31
CA LEU A 8 7.59 20.62 -35.08
C LEU A 8 6.75 20.32 -33.81
N MET A 9 5.45 20.58 -33.85
CA MET A 9 4.51 20.31 -32.75
C MET A 9 4.22 18.81 -32.56
N MET A 10 4.36 18.00 -33.62
CA MET A 10 4.16 16.56 -33.59
C MET A 10 5.35 15.80 -32.96
N LEU A 11 6.54 16.42 -32.92
CA LEU A 11 7.76 15.81 -32.38
C LEU A 11 7.88 15.90 -30.84
N LEU A 12 7.05 16.72 -30.19
CA LEU A 12 7.10 16.99 -28.74
C LEU A 12 6.12 16.15 -27.90
N LEU A 13 5.28 15.33 -28.54
CA LEU A 13 4.31 14.46 -27.87
C LEU A 13 4.87 13.23 -27.12
N PRO A 14 6.05 12.64 -27.42
CA PRO A 14 6.45 11.40 -26.74
C PRO A 14 7.00 11.59 -25.31
N PHE A 15 7.13 12.82 -24.78
CA PHE A 15 7.74 13.04 -23.46
C PHE A 15 6.75 13.15 -22.28
N VAL A 16 5.49 13.53 -22.54
CA VAL A 16 4.46 13.68 -21.48
C VAL A 16 3.81 12.36 -21.05
N ALA A 17 4.19 11.24 -21.67
CA ALA A 17 3.60 9.91 -21.43
C ALA A 17 4.31 9.08 -20.33
N TYR A 18 5.24 9.65 -19.55
CA TYR A 18 5.61 9.09 -18.24
C TYR A 18 4.48 9.36 -17.23
N SER A 19 3.27 8.90 -17.56
CA SER A 19 2.07 9.07 -16.75
C SER A 19 2.15 8.16 -15.52
N GLN A 20 2.63 8.74 -14.42
CA GLN A 20 2.32 8.41 -13.03
C GLN A 20 2.37 6.92 -12.66
N GLN A 21 3.57 6.35 -12.50
CA GLN A 21 3.75 5.09 -11.75
C GLN A 21 3.65 5.30 -10.23
N ASN A 22 2.57 5.93 -9.75
CA ASN A 22 2.24 5.89 -8.33
C ASN A 22 1.25 4.74 -8.11
N LEU A 23 1.80 3.55 -7.88
CA LEU A 23 0.99 2.39 -7.50
C LEU A 23 0.22 2.69 -6.22
N SER A 24 -1.04 2.28 -6.20
CA SER A 24 -1.90 2.28 -5.02
C SER A 24 -1.42 1.24 -3.98
N ALA A 25 -1.94 1.34 -2.76
CA ALA A 25 -1.64 0.35 -1.72
C ALA A 25 -2.06 -1.07 -2.15
N ASP A 26 -3.21 -1.21 -2.80
CA ASP A 26 -3.71 -2.50 -3.27
C ASP A 26 -2.83 -3.10 -4.37
N GLU A 27 -2.39 -2.29 -5.34
CA GLU A 27 -1.49 -2.75 -6.41
C GLU A 27 -0.13 -3.17 -5.85
N LEU A 28 0.43 -2.37 -4.93
CA LEU A 28 1.66 -2.73 -4.22
C LEU A 28 1.49 -4.03 -3.42
N PHE A 29 0.33 -4.22 -2.81
CA PHE A 29 0.03 -5.44 -2.05
C PHE A 29 -0.10 -6.68 -2.96
N VAL A 30 -0.74 -6.54 -4.12
CA VAL A 30 -0.80 -7.61 -5.13
C VAL A 30 0.59 -8.00 -5.59
N GLU A 31 1.46 -7.04 -5.91
CA GLU A 31 2.84 -7.30 -6.33
C GLU A 31 3.68 -7.92 -5.20
N ALA A 32 3.47 -7.49 -3.95
CA ALA A 32 4.12 -8.10 -2.79
C ALA A 32 3.75 -9.58 -2.67
N ARG A 33 2.46 -9.91 -2.81
CA ARG A 33 1.98 -11.30 -2.77
C ARG A 33 2.57 -12.14 -3.90
N LYS A 34 2.63 -11.63 -5.14
CA LYS A 34 3.28 -12.32 -6.25
C LYS A 34 4.76 -12.58 -5.96
N ALA A 35 5.48 -11.59 -5.42
CA ALA A 35 6.89 -11.76 -5.05
C ALA A 35 7.08 -12.89 -4.02
N ALA A 36 6.26 -12.93 -2.96
CA ALA A 36 6.35 -13.98 -1.94
C ALA A 36 5.90 -15.36 -2.43
N PHE A 37 4.78 -15.46 -3.14
CA PHE A 37 4.17 -16.75 -3.48
C PHE A 37 4.75 -17.36 -4.75
N ASP A 38 4.93 -16.56 -5.80
CA ASP A 38 5.33 -17.08 -7.10
C ASP A 38 6.85 -17.22 -7.18
N LYS A 39 7.57 -16.21 -6.66
CA LYS A 39 9.03 -16.11 -6.77
C LYS A 39 9.77 -16.51 -5.49
N LYS A 40 9.08 -16.65 -4.37
CA LYS A 40 9.68 -16.79 -3.02
C LYS A 40 10.70 -15.70 -2.70
N ASP A 41 10.53 -14.54 -3.32
CA ASP A 41 11.36 -13.36 -3.09
C ASP A 41 10.77 -12.56 -1.92
N TYR A 42 11.04 -13.05 -0.72
CA TYR A 42 10.57 -12.44 0.51
C TYR A 42 11.15 -11.03 0.74
N PRO A 43 12.43 -10.73 0.46
CA PRO A 43 12.96 -9.36 0.57
C PRO A 43 12.19 -8.35 -0.29
N THR A 44 11.90 -8.69 -1.55
CA THR A 44 11.10 -7.82 -2.43
C THR A 44 9.67 -7.71 -1.94
N SER A 45 9.05 -8.82 -1.50
CA SER A 45 7.72 -8.79 -0.92
C SER A 45 7.63 -7.89 0.31
N ILE A 46 8.62 -7.95 1.21
CA ILE A 46 8.68 -7.10 2.42
C ILE A 46 8.76 -5.63 2.03
N LYS A 47 9.61 -5.28 1.05
CA LYS A 47 9.74 -3.91 0.56
C LYS A 47 8.41 -3.40 0.00
N LEU A 48 7.76 -4.17 -0.87
CA LEU A 48 6.49 -3.78 -1.50
C LEU A 48 5.37 -3.65 -0.46
N ALA A 49 5.26 -4.57 0.49
CA ALA A 49 4.26 -4.51 1.56
C ALA A 49 4.48 -3.30 2.48
N LYS A 50 5.73 -2.92 2.78
CA LYS A 50 6.03 -1.68 3.51
C LYS A 50 5.60 -0.44 2.74
N GLN A 51 5.92 -0.36 1.45
CA GLN A 51 5.48 0.74 0.59
C GLN A 51 3.95 0.83 0.54
N ALA A 52 3.26 -0.30 0.51
CA ALA A 52 1.80 -0.33 0.55
C ALA A 52 1.25 0.24 1.88
N LEU A 53 1.88 -0.10 3.01
CA LEU A 53 1.52 0.44 4.34
C LEU A 53 1.86 1.92 4.51
N GLU A 54 2.89 2.44 3.83
CA GLU A 54 3.14 3.89 3.80
C GLU A 54 1.98 4.65 3.15
N ARG A 55 1.31 4.04 2.16
CA ARG A 55 0.13 4.60 1.49
C ARG A 55 -1.17 4.35 2.27
N ALA A 56 -1.29 3.21 2.93
CA ALA A 56 -2.45 2.83 3.73
C ALA A 56 -2.04 2.26 5.10
N PRO A 57 -1.71 3.13 6.08
CA PRO A 57 -1.18 2.69 7.38
C PRO A 57 -2.14 1.83 8.21
N GLU A 58 -3.45 2.00 8.00
CA GLU A 58 -4.51 1.30 8.71
C GLU A 58 -4.91 -0.03 8.03
N TYR A 59 -4.28 -0.39 6.91
CA TYR A 59 -4.62 -1.60 6.17
C TYR A 59 -4.13 -2.84 6.93
N THR A 60 -5.08 -3.47 7.63
CA THR A 60 -4.80 -4.60 8.51
C THR A 60 -4.26 -5.81 7.75
N ASP A 61 -4.84 -6.14 6.60
CA ASP A 61 -4.43 -7.32 5.82
C ASP A 61 -2.98 -7.25 5.35
N ILE A 62 -2.52 -6.06 4.94
CA ILE A 62 -1.13 -5.84 4.55
C ILE A 62 -0.19 -5.99 5.75
N SER A 63 -0.61 -5.52 6.94
CA SER A 63 0.16 -5.70 8.18
C SER A 63 0.27 -7.18 8.57
N VAL A 64 -0.83 -7.93 8.49
CA VAL A 64 -0.85 -9.38 8.77
C VAL A 64 0.02 -10.13 7.77
N PHE A 65 -0.08 -9.77 6.48
CA PHE A 65 0.76 -10.36 5.45
C PHE A 65 2.24 -10.06 5.68
N LEU A 66 2.60 -8.82 6.00
CA LEU A 66 3.99 -8.43 6.28
C LEU A 66 4.58 -9.26 7.43
N GLY A 67 3.86 -9.43 8.53
CA GLY A 67 4.29 -10.29 9.63
C GLY A 67 4.50 -11.75 9.22
N ARG A 68 3.64 -12.26 8.33
CA ARG A 68 3.76 -13.62 7.79
C ARG A 68 4.99 -13.77 6.88
N VAL A 69 5.23 -12.82 5.98
CA VAL A 69 6.40 -12.85 5.09
C VAL A 69 7.70 -12.75 5.88
N TYR A 70 7.73 -11.95 6.95
CA TYR A 70 8.88 -11.93 7.86
C TYR A 70 9.16 -13.28 8.50
N THR A 71 8.11 -14.04 8.86
CA THR A 71 8.25 -15.40 9.38
C THR A 71 8.80 -16.35 8.31
N TRP A 72 8.37 -16.23 7.06
CA TRP A 72 8.92 -17.01 5.94
C TRP A 72 10.37 -16.65 5.59
N ASN A 73 10.79 -15.43 5.93
CA ASN A 73 12.15 -14.92 5.75
C ASN A 73 13.05 -15.15 6.99
N ASP A 74 12.63 -16.01 7.93
CA ASP A 74 13.32 -16.30 9.20
C ASP A 74 13.60 -15.08 10.11
N ASP A 75 12.96 -13.94 9.87
CA ASP A 75 13.07 -12.73 10.71
C ASP A 75 11.90 -12.64 11.69
N LEU A 76 11.96 -13.50 12.70
CA LEU A 76 10.92 -13.59 13.74
C LEU A 76 10.85 -12.33 14.61
N SER A 77 11.95 -11.60 14.76
CA SER A 77 12.00 -10.35 15.53
C SER A 77 11.16 -9.27 14.85
N SER A 78 11.34 -9.06 13.54
CA SER A 78 10.53 -8.14 12.77
C SER A 78 9.06 -8.59 12.69
N ALA A 79 8.81 -9.90 12.55
CA ALA A 79 7.45 -10.43 12.56
C ALA A 79 6.70 -10.08 13.86
N ARG A 80 7.34 -10.30 15.01
CA ARG A 80 6.77 -9.93 16.32
C ARG A 80 6.49 -8.44 16.43
N ALA A 81 7.45 -7.60 16.03
CA ALA A 81 7.27 -6.15 16.07
C ALA A 81 6.05 -5.69 15.24
N VAL A 82 5.84 -6.28 14.05
CA VAL A 82 4.68 -5.97 13.21
C VAL A 82 3.37 -6.37 13.90
N PHE A 83 3.29 -7.58 14.47
CA PHE A 83 2.07 -8.05 15.14
C PHE A 83 1.77 -7.28 16.43
N GLU A 84 2.78 -6.94 17.22
CA GLU A 84 2.61 -6.10 18.41
C GLU A 84 2.11 -4.69 18.05
N GLY A 85 2.65 -4.10 16.98
CA GLY A 85 2.18 -2.82 16.45
C GLY A 85 0.72 -2.89 16.01
N LEU A 86 0.33 -3.96 15.31
CA LEU A 86 -1.03 -4.21 14.88
C LEU A 86 -1.99 -4.36 16.08
N GLN A 87 -1.61 -5.18 17.08
CA GLN A 87 -2.40 -5.39 18.29
C GLN A 87 -2.66 -4.06 19.03
N LYS A 88 -1.62 -3.25 19.22
CA LYS A 88 -1.74 -1.92 19.85
C LYS A 88 -2.72 -1.02 19.11
N ARG A 89 -2.67 -1.03 17.77
CA ARG A 89 -3.58 -0.24 16.92
C ARG A 89 -5.04 -0.70 17.05
N ILE A 90 -5.27 -2.02 17.03
CA ILE A 90 -6.60 -2.60 17.18
C ILE A 90 -7.18 -2.28 18.56
N ASN A 91 -6.41 -2.45 19.63
CA ASN A 91 -6.86 -2.15 21.00
C ASN A 91 -7.24 -0.67 21.14
N LYS A 92 -6.40 0.25 20.64
CA LYS A 92 -6.70 1.68 20.63
C LYS A 92 -7.97 2.02 19.85
N SER A 93 -8.24 1.33 18.74
CA SER A 93 -9.48 1.49 17.98
C SER A 93 -10.69 1.04 18.79
N SER A 94 -10.57 -0.07 19.53
CA SER A 94 -11.65 -0.61 20.38
C SER A 94 -11.95 0.24 21.63
N GLU A 95 -10.97 0.99 22.13
CA GLU A 95 -11.14 1.88 23.28
C GLU A 95 -11.79 3.22 22.92
N LYS A 96 -11.87 3.56 21.63
CA LYS A 96 -12.46 4.84 21.20
C LYS A 96 -13.95 4.83 21.57
N PRO A 97 -14.42 5.73 22.46
CA PRO A 97 -15.81 5.73 22.87
C PRO A 97 -16.69 5.91 21.64
N MET A 98 -17.67 5.01 21.49
CA MET A 98 -18.68 5.13 20.46
C MET A 98 -19.37 6.47 20.69
N THR A 99 -19.07 7.46 19.84
CA THR A 99 -19.74 8.75 19.92
C THR A 99 -21.23 8.48 19.88
N PRO A 100 -22.02 9.00 20.84
CA PRO A 100 -23.45 8.71 20.89
C PRO A 100 -24.03 9.07 19.53
N PHE A 101 -24.67 8.09 18.89
CA PHE A 101 -25.43 8.30 17.68
C PHE A 101 -26.45 9.38 18.03
N LYS A 102 -26.23 10.62 17.57
CA LYS A 102 -27.26 11.65 17.64
C LYS A 102 -28.32 11.21 16.64
N GLY A 103 -29.22 10.33 17.10
CA GLY A 103 -30.44 10.01 16.40
C GLY A 103 -31.10 11.33 16.06
N VAL A 104 -31.28 11.59 14.77
CA VAL A 104 -32.19 12.63 14.32
C VAL A 104 -33.54 12.23 14.89
N LEU A 105 -33.94 12.89 15.98
CA LEU A 105 -35.31 12.86 16.47
C LEU A 105 -36.13 13.52 15.35
N ILE A 106 -36.68 12.67 14.49
CA ILE A 106 -37.74 13.05 13.56
C ILE A 106 -38.97 13.30 14.44
N SER A 107 -39.16 14.57 14.79
CA SER A 107 -40.38 15.09 15.43
C SER A 107 -41.26 15.74 14.37
#